data_AF-A0A8B9VBN8-F1
#
_entry.id   AF-A0A8B9VBN8-F1
#
_cell.length_a   1.000
_cell.length_b   1.000
_cell.length_c   1.000
_cell.angle_alpha   90.00
_cell.angle_beta   90.00
_cell.angle_gamma   90.00
#
_symmetry.space_group_name_H-M   'P 1'
#
loop_
_entity.id
_entity.type
_entity.pdbx_description
1 polymer ?
#
loop_
_entity_poly.entity_id
_entity_poly.type
_entity_poly.pdbx_seq_one_letter_code
_entity_poly.pdbx_strand_id
1 'polypeptide(L)'
;MRLFPGLLLLLSAGSPAMQTLFQSPDEGWQVYTSAQAPDGKCLCTAVIPVQGSCSRDLRSHQLRQLTEKVQNISQSMEVLDLRTYRDLQYVRNTEALMKGLDSRLRVAAESQKSLNAKSFQELKDKMTELLPLLPVLDQYKADTRLIVHLKEEVRNLSGSLLAIQEEMGAYDYEELQQRVLMLEARLHACMQKLGCGKLTGVSNPITIRASGSRFGSWMTDTMTPSADSRVWYMDGYYKGRRVLEFRTLNDFVTGQNFVQHLLPHPWAGTGHVVFNGSLYYNKYQSNVAVKYHFRSRSVLVQRSLAGAGYNNTFPYSWGGFSDIDFMVDESGLWAVYTTNQNAGNIVVSRVDPQTLEVLRSWDTGYPKRSAGESFIICGTLYVTNSHLAGAKIYFAYYTNTSSYEYTDIPFHNQYSHISMLDYNPRERVLYTWNNGHQVIYNVTLFHVIKTSGEL
;
A
#
# COMPACT_ATOMS: atom_id res chain seq x y z
N MET A 1 -13.51 -17.28 47.73
CA MET A 1 -13.36 -16.66 49.07
C MET A 1 -11.95 -16.09 49.19
N ARG A 2 -11.80 -14.79 48.92
CA ARG A 2 -10.79 -13.85 49.45
C ARG A 2 -11.24 -12.46 48.96
N LEU A 3 -11.97 -11.79 49.85
CA LEU A 3 -12.45 -10.41 49.76
C LEU A 3 -11.30 -9.45 50.06
N PHE A 4 -11.37 -8.22 49.52
CA PHE A 4 -11.21 -6.91 50.19
C PHE A 4 -10.99 -5.78 49.13
N PRO A 5 -11.25 -4.49 49.43
CA PRO A 5 -12.56 -3.83 49.35
C PRO A 5 -12.51 -2.50 48.54
N GLY A 6 -13.62 -1.76 48.49
CA GLY A 6 -13.56 -0.30 48.28
C GLY A 6 -14.29 0.24 47.07
N LEU A 7 -15.60 0.01 46.98
CA LEU A 7 -16.47 0.87 46.19
C LEU A 7 -17.14 1.85 47.17
N LEU A 8 -16.58 3.05 47.32
CA LEU A 8 -17.29 4.19 47.88
C LEU A 8 -17.56 5.15 46.73
N LEU A 9 -18.82 5.19 46.29
CA LEU A 9 -19.35 6.23 45.41
C LEU A 9 -19.42 7.55 46.19
N LEU A 10 -18.66 8.55 45.75
CA LEU A 10 -18.94 9.94 46.03
C LEU A 10 -19.20 10.65 44.70
N LEU A 11 -20.48 10.90 44.44
CA LEU A 11 -20.93 11.88 43.48
C LEU A 11 -20.61 13.27 44.03
N SER A 12 -19.58 13.91 43.48
CA SER A 12 -19.39 15.36 43.60
C SER A 12 -19.25 15.97 42.22
N ALA A 13 -20.20 16.84 41.89
CA ALA A 13 -20.20 17.65 40.68
C ALA A 13 -18.97 18.56 40.60
N GLY A 14 -18.40 18.69 39.41
CA GLY A 14 -17.47 19.77 39.06
C GLY A 14 -15.99 19.36 38.97
N SER A 15 -15.59 18.71 37.87
CA SER A 15 -14.27 18.77 37.18
C SER A 15 -14.16 17.58 36.19
N PRO A 16 -13.53 17.72 35.01
CA PRO A 16 -13.29 16.58 34.14
C PRO A 16 -12.21 15.71 34.78
N ALA A 17 -12.63 14.64 35.46
CA ALA A 17 -11.70 13.68 36.06
C ALA A 17 -11.02 12.86 34.95
N MET A 18 -9.71 13.05 34.79
CA MET A 18 -8.86 12.18 33.99
C MET A 18 -8.74 10.82 34.69
N GLN A 19 -9.45 9.81 34.22
CA GLN A 19 -9.25 8.42 34.65
C GLN A 19 -8.36 7.72 33.63
N THR A 20 -7.06 7.58 33.95
CA THR A 20 -6.16 6.71 33.19
C THR A 20 -6.01 5.38 33.91
N LEU A 21 -6.27 4.28 33.19
CA LEU A 21 -5.99 2.91 33.65
C LEU A 21 -4.49 2.54 33.58
N PHE A 22 -3.64 3.43 33.07
CA PHE A 22 -2.19 3.25 32.95
C PHE A 22 -1.45 4.52 33.42
N GLN A 23 -0.38 4.33 34.20
CA GLN A 23 0.26 5.38 35.02
C GLN A 23 1.35 6.21 34.31
N SER A 24 1.44 6.22 32.97
CA SER A 24 2.47 6.96 32.23
C SER A 24 1.90 7.74 31.04
N PRO A 25 2.27 9.03 30.84
CA PRO A 25 1.86 9.83 29.68
C PRO A 25 2.28 9.21 28.33
N ASP A 26 3.33 8.38 28.32
CA ASP A 26 3.94 7.81 27.12
C ASP A 26 3.51 6.35 26.83
N GLU A 27 2.67 5.75 27.67
CA GLU A 27 2.33 4.31 27.57
C GLU A 27 0.83 4.02 27.47
N GLY A 28 -0.04 5.03 27.59
CA GLY A 28 -1.48 4.84 27.60
C GLY A 28 -2.19 5.43 26.39
N TRP A 29 -3.24 4.75 25.92
CA TRP A 29 -4.26 5.36 25.07
C TRP A 29 -4.88 6.52 25.84
N GLN A 30 -4.75 7.74 25.33
CA GLN A 30 -5.37 8.90 25.95
C GLN A 30 -6.73 9.12 25.30
N VAL A 31 -7.79 8.76 26.04
CA VAL A 31 -9.19 9.00 25.65
C VAL A 31 -9.62 10.30 26.30
N TYR A 32 -9.91 11.29 25.47
CA TYR A 32 -10.51 12.54 25.93
C TYR A 32 -12.02 12.44 25.73
N THR A 33 -12.77 12.59 26.82
CA THR A 33 -14.20 12.85 26.79
C THR A 33 -14.39 14.35 27.02
N SER A 34 -14.54 15.10 25.93
CA SER A 34 -14.86 16.52 26.04
C SER A 34 -15.54 17.03 24.76
N ALA A 35 -16.82 16.71 24.62
CA ALA A 35 -17.87 17.64 24.20
C ALA A 35 -19.14 16.87 23.86
N GLN A 36 -20.28 17.42 24.27
CA GLN A 36 -21.58 17.02 23.77
C GLN A 36 -21.78 17.73 22.43
N ALA A 37 -21.95 16.97 21.35
CA ALA A 37 -22.35 17.54 20.07
C ALA A 37 -23.77 18.16 20.22
N PRO A 38 -24.14 19.14 19.38
CA PRO A 38 -25.45 19.82 19.48
C PRO A 38 -26.67 18.89 19.40
N ASP A 39 -26.48 17.66 18.93
CA ASP A 39 -27.49 16.60 18.82
C ASP A 39 -27.53 15.63 20.02
N GLY A 40 -26.82 15.94 21.11
CA GLY A 40 -26.82 15.16 22.35
C GLY A 40 -25.90 13.93 22.35
N LYS A 41 -25.10 13.71 21.29
CA LYS A 41 -24.15 12.60 21.24
C LYS A 41 -22.82 12.96 21.90
N CYS A 42 -22.24 12.02 22.66
CA CYS A 42 -20.92 12.17 23.24
C CYS A 42 -19.82 11.92 22.19
N LEU A 43 -18.95 12.90 21.97
CA LEU A 43 -17.78 12.73 21.11
C LEU A 43 -16.59 12.23 21.95
N CYS A 44 -16.06 11.06 21.59
CA CYS A 44 -14.82 10.53 22.18
C CYS A 44 -13.67 10.69 21.18
N THR A 45 -12.65 11.44 21.57
CA THR A 45 -11.43 11.61 20.77
C THR A 45 -10.33 10.78 21.40
N ALA A 46 -9.87 9.76 20.67
CA ALA A 46 -8.70 8.97 21.06
C ALA A 46 -7.47 9.49 20.31
N VAL A 47 -6.46 9.93 21.05
CA VAL A 47 -5.16 10.31 20.47
C VAL A 47 -4.26 9.08 20.51
N ILE A 48 -3.90 8.59 19.32
CA ILE A 48 -2.96 7.49 19.15
C ILE A 48 -1.56 8.11 19.01
N PRO A 49 -0.60 7.83 19.89
CA PRO A 49 0.76 8.30 19.70
C PRO A 49 1.34 7.67 18.42
N VAL A 50 1.98 8.50 17.59
CA VAL A 50 2.62 8.06 16.36
C VAL A 50 3.76 7.11 16.73
N GLN A 51 3.61 5.82 16.44
CA GLN A 51 4.67 4.85 16.68
C GLN A 51 5.82 5.10 15.69
N GLY A 52 6.88 5.76 16.16
CA GLY A 52 8.17 5.73 15.49
C GLY A 52 8.78 4.34 15.64
N SER A 53 8.59 3.47 14.65
CA SER A 53 8.79 2.02 14.73
C SER A 53 10.20 1.50 15.01
N CYS A 54 11.20 2.33 15.31
CA CYS A 54 12.58 1.86 15.53
C CYS A 54 13.30 2.48 16.74
N SER A 55 12.70 3.39 17.51
CA SER A 55 13.43 4.05 18.62
C SER A 55 13.69 3.16 19.84
N ARG A 56 13.01 2.01 19.93
CA ARG A 56 13.12 1.05 21.04
C ARG A 56 13.93 -0.21 20.69
N ASP A 57 14.45 -0.33 19.47
CA ASP A 57 15.16 -1.54 19.06
C ASP A 57 16.62 -1.49 19.54
N LEU A 58 16.97 -2.40 20.46
CA LEU A 58 18.35 -2.60 20.95
C LEU A 58 19.36 -2.77 19.79
N ARG A 59 18.92 -3.31 18.64
CA ARG A 59 19.73 -3.52 17.44
C ARG A 59 20.04 -2.22 16.71
N SER A 60 19.09 -1.29 16.68
CA SER A 60 19.30 0.04 16.09
C SER A 60 20.31 0.87 16.89
N HIS A 61 20.35 0.68 18.21
CA HIS A 61 21.40 1.23 19.07
C HIS A 61 22.77 0.58 18.81
N GLN A 62 22.84 -0.75 18.65
CA GLN A 62 24.08 -1.46 18.30
C GLN A 62 24.64 -1.04 16.94
N LEU A 63 23.79 -0.89 15.92
CA LEU A 63 24.20 -0.42 14.58
C LEU A 63 24.72 1.02 14.59
N ARG A 64 24.11 1.91 15.39
CA ARG A 64 24.62 3.27 15.59
C ARG A 64 26.01 3.28 16.23
N GLN A 65 26.22 2.47 17.27
CA GLN A 65 27.54 2.33 17.90
C GLN A 65 28.60 1.76 16.95
N LEU A 66 28.24 0.78 16.11
CA LEU A 66 29.14 0.26 15.07
C LEU A 66 29.48 1.34 14.04
N THR A 67 28.51 2.15 13.63
CA THR A 67 28.70 3.24 12.67
C THR A 67 29.67 4.30 13.23
N GLU A 68 29.51 4.69 14.49
CA GLU A 68 30.43 5.61 15.17
C GLU A 68 31.86 5.07 15.24
N LYS A 69 32.03 3.76 15.53
CA LYS A 69 33.35 3.12 15.54
C LYS A 69 34.00 3.09 14.15
N VAL A 70 33.24 2.76 13.10
CA VAL A 70 33.73 2.79 11.72
C VAL A 70 34.16 4.21 11.33
N GLN A 71 33.38 5.21 11.71
CA GLN A 71 33.71 6.61 11.44
C GLN A 71 35.00 7.06 12.16
N ASN A 72 35.20 6.68 13.41
CA ASN A 72 36.42 6.98 14.17
C ASN A 72 37.67 6.31 13.55
N ILE A 73 37.56 5.05 13.11
CA ILE A 73 38.64 4.34 12.41
C ILE A 73 38.96 5.01 11.08
N SER A 74 37.93 5.37 10.31
CA SER A 74 38.09 6.05 9.02
C SER A 74 38.85 7.37 9.17
N GLN A 75 38.45 8.20 10.14
CA GLN A 75 39.13 9.47 10.43
C GLN A 75 40.58 9.26 10.89
N SER A 76 40.81 8.25 11.74
CA SER A 76 42.16 7.91 12.22
C SER A 76 43.06 7.46 11.08
N MET A 77 42.52 6.69 10.13
CA MET A 77 43.26 6.20 8.96
C MET A 77 43.59 7.33 7.97
N GLU A 78 42.70 8.30 7.78
CA GLU A 78 42.93 9.48 6.94
C GLU A 78 44.05 10.38 7.50
N VAL A 79 44.04 10.63 8.81
CA VAL A 79 45.11 11.40 9.48
C VAL A 79 46.45 10.67 9.38
N LEU A 80 46.44 9.35 9.51
CA LEU A 80 47.63 8.51 9.43
C LEU A 80 48.22 8.49 8.01
N ASP A 81 47.38 8.40 6.98
CA ASP A 81 47.79 8.42 5.57
C ASP A 81 48.49 9.73 5.21
N LEU A 82 47.86 10.87 5.55
CA LEU A 82 48.43 12.20 5.33
C LEU A 82 49.79 12.40 6.01
N ARG A 83 49.92 11.90 7.25
CA ARG A 83 51.19 11.97 8.01
C ARG A 83 52.25 11.07 7.41
N THR A 84 51.92 9.81 7.14
CA THR A 84 52.85 8.83 6.55
C THR A 84 53.35 9.31 5.20
N TYR A 85 52.47 9.91 4.38
CA TYR A 85 52.86 10.51 3.11
C TYR A 85 53.90 11.63 3.29
N ARG A 86 53.68 12.55 4.24
CA ARG A 86 54.63 13.63 4.56
C ARG A 86 55.97 13.08 5.05
N ASP A 87 55.94 12.12 5.96
CA ASP A 87 57.15 11.55 6.58
C ASP A 87 57.98 10.75 5.56
N LEU A 88 57.34 9.97 4.69
CA LEU A 88 58.01 9.26 3.60
C LEU A 88 58.66 10.22 2.59
N GLN A 89 58.00 11.34 2.27
CA GLN A 89 58.60 12.37 1.42
C GLN A 89 59.83 13.00 2.09
N TYR A 90 59.78 13.24 3.40
CA TYR A 90 60.92 13.76 4.15
C TYR A 90 62.11 12.79 4.15
N VAL A 91 61.87 11.50 4.43
CA VAL A 91 62.89 10.43 4.40
C VAL A 91 63.51 10.30 3.00
N ARG A 92 62.68 10.36 1.95
CA ARG A 92 63.15 10.30 0.56
C ARG A 92 64.04 11.49 0.20
N ASN A 93 63.73 12.68 0.70
CA ASN A 93 64.57 13.87 0.49
C ASN A 93 65.90 13.80 1.26
N THR A 94 65.91 13.18 2.45
CA THR A 94 67.14 12.98 3.26
C THR A 94 68.03 11.85 2.75
N GLU A 95 67.51 10.94 1.92
CA GLU A 95 68.28 9.85 1.28
C GLU A 95 69.48 10.38 0.49
N ALA A 96 69.31 11.47 -0.26
CA ALA A 96 70.40 12.11 -1.00
C ALA A 96 71.49 12.68 -0.08
N LEU A 97 71.09 13.21 1.08
CA LEU A 97 71.99 13.73 2.10
C LEU A 97 72.80 12.59 2.74
N MET A 98 72.16 11.45 3.04
CA MET A 98 72.81 10.25 3.59
C MET A 98 73.81 9.64 2.60
N LYS A 99 73.45 9.51 1.31
CA LYS A 99 74.37 9.05 0.25
C LYS A 99 75.57 9.99 0.09
N GLY A 100 75.32 11.30 0.18
CA GLY A 100 76.38 12.32 0.15
C GLY A 100 77.29 12.31 1.38
N LEU A 101 76.77 11.94 2.55
CA LEU A 101 77.55 11.77 3.77
C LEU A 101 78.37 10.47 3.75
N ASP A 102 77.78 9.36 3.32
CA ASP A 102 78.42 8.04 3.20
C ASP A 102 79.64 8.08 2.26
N SER A 103 79.46 8.65 1.06
CA SER A 103 80.56 8.84 0.10
C SER A 103 81.71 9.68 0.68
N ARG A 104 81.42 10.73 1.45
CA ARG A 104 82.44 11.56 2.10
C ARG A 104 83.12 10.85 3.27
N LEU A 105 82.38 10.08 4.08
CA LEU A 105 82.93 9.26 5.15
C LEU A 105 83.89 8.19 4.60
N ARG A 106 83.54 7.59 3.47
CA ARG A 106 84.38 6.60 2.79
C ARG A 106 85.69 7.19 2.29
N VAL A 107 85.64 8.37 1.66
CA VAL A 107 86.84 9.11 1.23
C VAL A 107 87.72 9.51 2.43
N ALA A 108 87.10 9.90 3.55
CA ALA A 108 87.80 10.20 4.80
C ALA A 108 88.46 8.96 5.44
N ALA A 109 87.86 7.79 5.31
CA ALA A 109 88.40 6.53 5.83
C ALA A 109 89.58 5.98 5.00
N GLU A 110 89.56 6.20 3.69
CA GLU A 110 90.57 5.67 2.75
C GLU A 110 91.83 6.57 2.64
N SER A 111 91.76 7.86 3.01
CA SER A 111 92.88 8.81 2.90
C SER A 111 93.06 9.66 4.17
N GLN A 112 94.03 9.26 5.02
CA GLN A 112 94.34 9.96 6.27
C GLN A 112 94.98 11.35 6.08
N LYS A 113 95.53 11.64 4.88
CA LYS A 113 96.20 12.92 4.54
C LYS A 113 95.25 14.02 4.03
N SER A 114 93.99 13.71 3.72
CA SER A 114 93.02 14.68 3.17
C SER A 114 92.13 15.34 4.23
N LEU A 115 92.32 15.01 5.50
CA LEU A 115 91.50 15.50 6.60
C LEU A 115 92.13 16.76 7.23
N ASN A 116 91.49 17.90 7.01
CA ASN A 116 91.81 19.17 7.69
C ASN A 116 90.64 19.59 8.61
N ALA A 117 90.88 20.53 9.53
CA ALA A 117 89.86 20.97 10.50
C ALA A 117 88.54 21.44 9.84
N LYS A 118 88.62 22.02 8.64
CA LYS A 118 87.46 22.45 7.84
C LYS A 118 86.62 21.28 7.34
N SER A 119 87.26 20.22 6.86
CA SER A 119 86.57 18.99 6.40
C SER A 119 85.84 18.27 7.53
N PHE A 120 86.40 18.27 8.75
CA PHE A 120 85.73 17.73 9.93
C PHE A 120 84.54 18.59 10.35
N GLN A 121 84.65 19.91 10.26
CA GLN A 121 83.53 20.81 10.55
C GLN A 121 82.39 20.60 9.55
N GLU A 122 82.68 20.50 8.24
CA GLU A 122 81.66 20.20 7.22
C GLU A 122 80.98 18.83 7.44
N LEU A 123 81.74 17.82 7.88
CA LEU A 123 81.20 16.50 8.19
C LEU A 123 80.28 16.56 9.42
N LYS A 124 80.69 17.31 10.45
CA LYS A 124 79.89 17.54 11.66
C LYS A 124 78.61 18.30 11.35
N ASP A 125 78.66 19.32 10.50
CA ASP A 125 77.49 20.09 10.09
C ASP A 125 76.50 19.21 9.32
N LYS A 126 76.98 18.40 8.36
CA LYS A 126 76.14 17.42 7.64
C LYS A 126 75.55 16.32 8.53
N MET A 127 76.28 15.88 9.56
CA MET A 127 75.76 14.94 10.55
C MET A 127 74.68 15.59 11.42
N THR A 128 74.82 16.89 11.73
CA THR A 128 73.84 17.67 12.49
C THR A 128 72.56 17.89 11.68
N GLU A 129 72.66 18.05 10.36
CA GLU A 129 71.51 18.12 9.43
C GLU A 129 70.66 16.83 9.39
N LEU A 130 71.20 15.68 9.83
CA LEU A 130 70.46 14.41 9.92
C LEU A 130 69.73 14.22 11.25
N LEU A 131 70.02 15.01 12.29
CA LEU A 131 69.38 14.87 13.61
C LEU A 131 67.84 14.95 13.57
N PRO A 132 67.20 15.81 12.74
CA PRO A 132 65.74 15.86 12.65
C PRO A 132 65.09 14.61 12.04
N LEU A 133 65.87 13.65 11.52
CA LEU A 133 65.35 12.36 11.03
C LEU A 133 64.93 11.43 12.19
N LEU A 134 65.57 11.55 13.35
CA LEU A 134 65.29 10.72 14.53
C LEU A 134 63.81 10.79 14.98
N PRO A 135 63.21 11.98 15.22
CA PRO A 135 61.80 12.05 15.61
C PRO A 135 60.84 11.53 14.53
N VAL A 136 61.20 11.62 13.24
CA VAL A 136 60.39 11.09 12.13
C VAL A 136 60.37 9.56 12.15
N LEU A 137 61.52 8.92 12.40
CA LEU A 137 61.61 7.47 12.52
C LEU A 137 60.91 6.93 13.79
N ASP A 138 61.00 7.67 14.90
CA ASP A 138 60.27 7.33 16.13
C ASP A 138 58.76 7.45 15.94
N GLN A 139 58.30 8.48 15.22
CA GLN A 139 56.89 8.65 14.87
C GLN A 139 56.39 7.53 13.94
N TYR A 140 57.16 7.19 12.91
CA TYR A 140 56.82 6.08 11.99
C TYR A 140 56.69 4.73 12.73
N LYS A 141 57.55 4.50 13.73
CA LYS A 141 57.48 3.32 14.60
C LYS A 141 56.23 3.30 15.49
N ALA A 142 55.80 4.46 15.98
CA ALA A 142 54.55 4.60 16.73
C ALA A 142 53.32 4.37 15.84
N ASP A 143 53.33 4.95 14.64
CA ASP A 143 52.26 4.84 13.65
C ASP A 143 52.08 3.39 13.18
N THR A 144 53.18 2.64 13.00
CA THR A 144 53.13 1.20 12.68
C THR A 144 52.38 0.39 13.75
N ARG A 145 52.53 0.75 15.04
CA ARG A 145 51.80 0.09 16.14
C ARG A 145 50.32 0.45 16.11
N LEU A 146 49.98 1.69 15.76
CA LEU A 146 48.59 2.13 15.61
C LEU A 146 47.88 1.36 14.48
N ILE A 147 48.55 1.12 13.35
CA ILE A 147 48.00 0.32 12.24
C ILE A 147 47.62 -1.09 12.69
N VAL A 148 48.47 -1.73 13.50
CA VAL A 148 48.20 -3.07 14.03
C VAL A 148 46.94 -3.07 14.90
N HIS A 149 46.77 -2.04 15.73
CA HIS A 149 45.59 -1.87 16.57
C HIS A 149 44.31 -1.64 15.74
N LEU A 150 44.34 -0.71 14.77
CA LEU A 150 43.21 -0.45 13.88
C LEU A 150 42.80 -1.70 13.09
N LYS A 151 43.78 -2.52 12.66
CA LYS A 151 43.53 -3.79 11.98
C LYS A 151 42.78 -4.80 12.85
N GLU A 152 43.05 -4.83 14.15
CA GLU A 152 42.31 -5.67 15.11
C GLU A 152 40.89 -5.14 15.34
N GLU A 153 40.71 -3.82 15.45
CA GLU A 153 39.38 -3.23 15.58
C GLU A 153 38.50 -3.52 14.36
N VAL A 154 39.03 -3.41 13.15
CA VAL A 154 38.30 -3.75 11.91
C VAL A 154 37.89 -5.23 11.89
N ARG A 155 38.75 -6.14 12.36
CA ARG A 155 38.39 -7.56 12.49
C ARG A 155 37.28 -7.79 13.50
N ASN A 156 37.34 -7.12 14.65
CA ASN A 156 36.30 -7.22 15.68
C ASN A 156 34.95 -6.68 15.17
N LEU A 157 34.95 -5.54 14.46
CA LEU A 157 33.76 -4.98 13.82
C LEU A 157 33.16 -5.93 12.79
N SER A 158 34.01 -6.55 11.96
CA SER A 158 33.56 -7.57 10.99
C SER A 158 32.91 -8.77 11.68
N GLY A 159 33.44 -9.23 12.82
CA GLY A 159 32.84 -10.31 13.60
C GLY A 159 31.49 -9.92 14.22
N SER A 160 31.37 -8.70 14.76
CA SER A 160 30.09 -8.19 15.28
C SER A 160 29.02 -8.04 14.19
N LEU A 161 29.40 -7.61 12.99
CA LEU A 161 28.50 -7.54 11.84
C LEU A 161 27.99 -8.91 11.40
N LEU A 162 28.86 -9.93 11.40
CA LEU A 162 28.47 -11.31 11.09
C LEU A 162 27.51 -11.89 12.13
N ALA A 163 27.73 -11.63 13.42
CA ALA A 163 26.82 -12.06 14.47
C ALA A 163 25.43 -11.40 14.35
N ILE A 164 25.38 -10.10 14.03
CA ILE A 164 24.12 -9.40 13.74
C ILE A 164 23.46 -10.00 12.49
N GLN A 165 24.23 -10.32 11.45
CA GLN A 165 23.72 -10.93 10.23
C GLN A 165 23.13 -12.34 10.47
N GLU A 166 23.75 -13.15 11.32
CA GLU A 166 23.21 -14.45 11.73
C GLU A 166 21.93 -14.32 12.57
N GLU A 167 21.85 -13.33 13.46
CA GLU A 167 20.61 -13.02 14.20
C GLU A 167 19.47 -12.49 13.31
N MET A 168 19.78 -11.83 12.19
CA MET A 168 18.79 -11.40 11.21
C MET A 168 18.25 -12.55 10.34
N GLY A 169 18.98 -13.67 10.24
CA GLY A 169 18.68 -14.78 9.34
C GLY A 169 17.47 -15.64 9.68
N ALA A 170 16.61 -15.25 10.62
CA ALA A 170 15.51 -16.09 11.11
C ALA A 170 14.08 -15.57 10.84
N TYR A 171 13.90 -14.30 10.46
CA TYR A 171 12.60 -13.81 9.98
C TYR A 171 12.78 -12.90 8.78
N ASP A 172 12.37 -13.44 7.64
CA ASP A 172 12.31 -12.81 6.35
C ASP A 172 11.39 -11.57 6.44
N TYR A 173 11.99 -10.38 6.36
CA TYR A 173 11.27 -9.10 6.40
C TYR A 173 10.16 -9.06 5.33
N GLU A 174 10.37 -9.74 4.19
CA GLU A 174 9.36 -9.91 3.16
C GLU A 174 8.19 -10.81 3.63
N GLU A 175 8.46 -11.92 4.32
CA GLU A 175 7.41 -12.77 4.90
C GLU A 175 6.61 -12.01 5.96
N LEU A 176 7.26 -11.19 6.79
CA LEU A 176 6.60 -10.37 7.79
C LEU A 176 5.72 -9.30 7.13
N GLN A 177 6.22 -8.61 6.10
CA GLN A 177 5.42 -7.67 5.29
C GLN A 177 4.23 -8.35 4.63
N GLN A 178 4.41 -9.54 4.08
CA GLN A 178 3.35 -10.31 3.43
C GLN A 178 2.28 -10.76 4.44
N ARG A 179 2.70 -11.15 5.66
CA ARG A 179 1.77 -11.46 6.76
C ARG A 179 0.99 -10.23 7.23
N VAL A 180 1.63 -9.06 7.35
CA VAL A 180 0.96 -7.81 7.70
C VAL A 180 -0.09 -7.45 6.63
N LEU A 181 0.28 -7.49 5.35
CA LEU A 181 -0.66 -7.26 4.24
C LEU A 181 -1.85 -8.23 4.27
N MET A 182 -1.62 -9.51 4.55
CA MET A 182 -2.71 -10.48 4.70
C MET A 182 -3.61 -10.20 5.91
N LEU A 183 -3.04 -9.82 7.05
CA LEU A 183 -3.80 -9.49 8.26
C LEU A 183 -4.62 -8.21 8.07
N GLU A 184 -4.06 -7.18 7.46
CA GLU A 184 -4.77 -5.96 7.09
C GLU A 184 -5.93 -6.24 6.14
N ALA A 185 -5.71 -7.06 5.10
CA ALA A 185 -6.76 -7.47 4.17
C ALA A 185 -7.90 -8.23 4.89
N ARG A 186 -7.56 -9.13 5.82
CA ARG A 186 -8.54 -9.87 6.64
C ARG A 186 -9.30 -8.95 7.59
N LEU A 187 -8.63 -8.00 8.23
CA LEU A 187 -9.25 -7.02 9.11
C LEU A 187 -10.21 -6.12 8.32
N HIS A 188 -9.80 -5.65 7.15
CA HIS A 188 -10.64 -4.83 6.28
C HIS A 188 -11.90 -5.59 5.82
N ALA A 189 -11.74 -6.86 5.38
CA ALA A 189 -12.87 -7.71 5.03
C ALA A 189 -13.82 -7.96 6.22
N CYS A 190 -13.28 -8.09 7.44
CA CYS A 190 -14.08 -8.23 8.65
C CYS A 190 -14.88 -6.96 8.95
N MET A 191 -14.23 -5.79 8.90
CA MET A 191 -14.85 -4.48 9.12
C MET A 191 -15.93 -4.16 8.09
N GLN A 192 -15.71 -4.52 6.82
CA GLN A 192 -16.72 -4.41 5.77
C GLN A 192 -17.96 -5.25 6.11
N LYS A 193 -17.78 -6.52 6.50
CA LYS A 193 -18.88 -7.41 6.91
C LYS A 193 -19.58 -6.97 8.19
N LEU A 194 -18.87 -6.39 9.16
CA LEU A 194 -19.46 -5.86 10.40
C LEU A 194 -20.29 -4.60 10.17
N GLY A 195 -20.03 -3.86 9.08
CA GLY A 195 -20.84 -2.70 8.70
C GLY A 195 -21.92 -3.00 7.66
N CYS A 196 -22.23 -4.27 7.43
CA CYS A 196 -23.22 -4.67 6.43
C CYS A 196 -24.65 -4.44 6.88
N GLY A 197 -25.47 -3.84 6.02
CA GLY A 197 -26.85 -3.51 6.36
C GLY A 197 -27.78 -3.43 5.16
N LYS A 198 -29.08 -3.29 5.47
CA LYS A 198 -30.11 -3.04 4.45
C LYS A 198 -29.96 -1.61 3.93
N LEU A 199 -30.00 -1.41 2.62
CA LEU A 199 -29.99 -0.09 2.03
C LEU A 199 -31.25 0.67 2.42
N THR A 200 -31.10 1.88 2.96
CA THR A 200 -32.22 2.74 3.36
C THR A 200 -32.23 4.09 2.66
N GLY A 201 -31.09 4.54 2.13
CA GLY A 201 -31.00 5.83 1.44
C GLY A 201 -29.83 5.92 0.49
N VAL A 202 -30.00 6.77 -0.52
CA VAL A 202 -29.00 7.14 -1.52
C VAL A 202 -28.91 8.66 -1.51
N SER A 203 -27.70 9.22 -1.51
CA SER A 203 -27.49 10.66 -1.48
C SER A 203 -27.88 11.35 -2.79
N ASN A 204 -27.76 12.68 -2.83
CA ASN A 204 -27.73 13.39 -4.10
C ASN A 204 -26.48 12.99 -4.92
N PRO A 205 -26.56 13.07 -6.26
CA PRO A 205 -25.45 12.76 -7.16
C PRO A 205 -24.29 13.74 -6.98
N ILE A 206 -23.07 13.22 -7.03
CA ILE A 206 -21.84 13.99 -7.07
C ILE A 206 -21.16 13.73 -8.41
N THR A 207 -21.16 14.72 -9.30
CA THR A 207 -20.48 14.62 -10.60
C THR A 207 -18.97 14.79 -10.41
N ILE A 208 -18.23 13.73 -10.72
CA ILE A 208 -16.76 13.72 -10.66
C ILE A 208 -16.18 14.25 -11.98
N ARG A 209 -16.75 13.83 -13.11
CA ARG A 209 -16.26 14.23 -14.43
C ARG A 209 -17.36 14.16 -15.48
N ALA A 210 -17.26 15.01 -16.50
CA ALA A 210 -18.04 14.93 -17.74
C ALA A 210 -17.10 14.56 -18.88
N SER A 211 -17.11 13.31 -19.32
CA SER A 211 -16.20 12.81 -20.37
C SER A 211 -16.70 11.49 -20.96
N GLY A 212 -16.41 11.27 -22.24
CA GLY A 212 -16.74 10.04 -22.95
C GLY A 212 -18.04 10.10 -23.74
N SER A 213 -18.42 8.95 -24.26
CA SER A 213 -19.68 8.77 -24.96
C SER A 213 -20.87 8.67 -24.01
N ARG A 214 -22.08 8.52 -24.56
CA ARG A 214 -23.30 8.34 -23.77
C ARG A 214 -23.24 7.14 -22.82
N PHE A 215 -22.44 6.12 -23.13
CA PHE A 215 -22.39 4.86 -22.41
C PHE A 215 -20.95 4.51 -22.03
N GLY A 216 -20.78 3.89 -20.87
CA GLY A 216 -19.47 3.45 -20.41
C GLY A 216 -19.55 2.95 -18.99
N SER A 217 -18.38 2.70 -18.42
CA SER A 217 -18.22 2.29 -17.03
C SER A 217 -16.93 2.85 -16.48
N TRP A 218 -16.91 3.11 -15.18
CA TRP A 218 -15.74 3.60 -14.48
C TRP A 218 -15.81 3.16 -13.03
N MET A 219 -14.66 2.91 -12.41
CA MET A 219 -14.59 2.33 -11.08
C MET A 219 -13.19 2.47 -10.49
N THR A 220 -13.10 2.27 -9.18
CA THR A 220 -11.85 2.01 -8.48
C THR A 220 -11.81 0.53 -8.08
N ASP A 221 -10.62 0.04 -7.72
CA ASP A 221 -10.47 -1.35 -7.29
C ASP A 221 -11.06 -1.55 -5.89
N THR A 222 -12.00 -2.48 -5.80
CA THR A 222 -12.77 -2.80 -4.59
C THR A 222 -11.94 -3.55 -3.54
N MET A 223 -10.75 -4.06 -3.89
CA MET A 223 -9.85 -4.82 -3.01
C MET A 223 -8.39 -4.39 -3.15
N THR A 224 -8.11 -3.11 -2.92
CA THR A 224 -6.74 -2.55 -2.84
C THR A 224 -6.48 -1.84 -1.52
N PRO A 225 -5.21 -1.69 -1.10
CA PRO A 225 -4.85 -0.91 0.08
C PRO A 225 -5.43 0.51 0.02
N SER A 226 -5.76 1.09 1.17
CA SER A 226 -6.42 2.41 1.27
C SER A 226 -5.67 3.56 0.58
N ALA A 227 -4.35 3.42 0.39
CA ALA A 227 -3.51 4.40 -0.30
C ALA A 227 -3.65 4.35 -1.84
N ASP A 228 -4.21 3.29 -2.41
CA ASP A 228 -4.39 3.14 -3.85
C ASP A 228 -5.68 3.84 -4.28
N SER A 229 -5.56 4.91 -5.08
CA SER A 229 -6.69 5.73 -5.57
C SER A 229 -6.80 5.71 -7.10
N ARG A 230 -6.32 4.62 -7.71
CA ARG A 230 -6.39 4.43 -9.15
C ARG A 230 -7.83 4.32 -9.64
N VAL A 231 -8.08 4.91 -10.81
CA VAL A 231 -9.39 4.91 -11.46
C VAL A 231 -9.27 4.22 -12.81
N TRP A 232 -10.16 3.28 -13.08
CA TRP A 232 -10.28 2.61 -14.37
C TRP A 232 -11.50 3.15 -15.11
N TYR A 233 -11.32 3.43 -16.38
CA TYR A 233 -12.32 4.06 -17.23
C TYR A 233 -12.43 3.31 -18.57
N MET A 234 -13.66 2.94 -18.92
CA MET A 234 -14.01 2.16 -20.11
C MET A 234 -15.16 2.86 -20.83
N ASP A 235 -14.85 3.53 -21.94
CA ASP A 235 -15.84 4.23 -22.76
C ASP A 235 -16.49 3.26 -23.77
N GLY A 236 -17.81 3.36 -23.88
CA GLY A 236 -18.63 2.57 -24.79
C GLY A 236 -18.97 1.16 -24.28
N TYR A 237 -20.03 0.60 -24.86
CA TYR A 237 -20.53 -0.75 -24.54
C TYR A 237 -20.24 -1.78 -25.65
N TYR A 238 -19.89 -1.32 -26.86
CA TYR A 238 -19.85 -2.15 -28.06
C TYR A 238 -18.43 -2.35 -28.56
N LYS A 239 -17.98 -3.61 -28.56
CA LYS A 239 -16.66 -4.02 -29.08
C LYS A 239 -15.49 -3.22 -28.50
N GLY A 240 -15.62 -2.70 -27.29
CA GLY A 240 -14.58 -1.90 -26.66
C GLY A 240 -13.38 -2.78 -26.26
N ARG A 241 -12.17 -2.19 -26.33
CA ARG A 241 -10.91 -2.87 -25.96
C ARG A 241 -9.96 -1.99 -25.15
N ARG A 242 -10.26 -0.70 -25.00
CA ARG A 242 -9.35 0.31 -24.47
C ARG A 242 -9.76 0.68 -23.06
N VAL A 243 -8.97 0.24 -22.08
CA VAL A 243 -9.15 0.63 -20.68
C VAL A 243 -8.13 1.70 -20.34
N LEU A 244 -8.58 2.82 -19.77
CA LEU A 244 -7.69 3.86 -19.26
C LEU A 244 -7.53 3.68 -17.75
N GLU A 245 -6.29 3.63 -17.28
CA GLU A 245 -5.90 3.62 -15.87
C GLU A 245 -5.32 4.99 -15.51
N PHE A 246 -5.98 5.69 -14.60
CA PHE A 246 -5.51 6.94 -14.01
C PHE A 246 -4.88 6.64 -12.66
N ARG A 247 -3.74 7.26 -12.35
CA ARG A 247 -3.02 7.00 -11.08
C ARG A 247 -3.77 7.52 -9.85
N THR A 248 -4.49 8.62 -10.00
CA THR A 248 -5.23 9.29 -8.94
C THR A 248 -6.58 9.79 -9.44
N LEU A 249 -7.49 10.07 -8.50
CA LEU A 249 -8.76 10.72 -8.82
C LEU A 249 -8.56 12.11 -9.46
N ASN A 250 -7.53 12.86 -9.07
CA ASN A 250 -7.24 14.16 -9.66
C ASN A 250 -6.77 14.07 -11.12
N ASP A 251 -5.93 13.09 -11.44
CA ASP A 251 -5.55 12.78 -12.83
C ASP A 251 -6.79 12.40 -13.65
N PHE A 252 -7.72 11.65 -13.05
CA PHE A 252 -8.99 11.33 -13.68
C PHE A 252 -9.83 12.58 -13.96
N VAL A 253 -10.05 13.45 -12.98
CA VAL A 253 -10.85 14.68 -13.13
C VAL A 253 -10.27 15.61 -14.19
N THR A 254 -8.94 15.81 -14.18
CA THR A 254 -8.24 16.66 -15.16
C THR A 254 -8.06 16.01 -16.53
N GLY A 255 -8.23 14.69 -16.63
CA GLY A 255 -8.05 13.92 -17.86
C GLY A 255 -6.60 13.77 -18.30
N GLN A 256 -5.65 13.89 -17.37
CA GLN A 256 -4.22 13.83 -17.63
C GLN A 256 -3.61 12.53 -17.08
N ASN A 257 -2.37 12.23 -17.44
CA ASN A 257 -1.54 11.18 -16.82
C ASN A 257 -2.19 9.79 -16.70
N PHE A 258 -2.70 9.25 -17.80
CA PHE A 258 -3.27 7.90 -17.86
C PHE A 258 -2.38 6.91 -18.61
N VAL A 259 -2.51 5.63 -18.22
CA VAL A 259 -1.97 4.49 -18.95
C VAL A 259 -3.10 3.81 -19.70
N GLN A 260 -2.87 3.45 -20.96
CA GLN A 260 -3.83 2.70 -21.74
C GLN A 260 -3.50 1.20 -21.74
N HIS A 261 -4.49 0.39 -21.38
CA HIS A 261 -4.46 -1.07 -21.56
C HIS A 261 -5.32 -1.44 -22.76
N LEU A 262 -4.76 -2.27 -23.64
CA LEU A 262 -5.49 -2.83 -24.79
C LEU A 262 -5.81 -4.29 -24.50
N LEU A 263 -7.09 -4.60 -24.30
CA LEU A 263 -7.53 -5.95 -24.00
C LEU A 263 -7.39 -6.87 -25.23
N PRO A 264 -6.98 -8.15 -25.05
CA PRO A 264 -6.88 -9.12 -26.14
C PRO A 264 -8.23 -9.42 -26.80
N HIS A 265 -9.32 -9.39 -26.03
CA HIS A 265 -10.67 -9.64 -26.50
C HIS A 265 -11.57 -8.43 -26.20
N PRO A 266 -12.43 -8.03 -27.17
CA PRO A 266 -13.40 -6.96 -26.94
C PRO A 266 -14.46 -7.34 -25.89
N TRP A 267 -14.98 -6.34 -25.19
CA TRP A 267 -16.08 -6.51 -24.25
C TRP A 267 -17.46 -6.29 -24.89
N ALA A 268 -18.49 -6.76 -24.18
CA ALA A 268 -19.90 -6.49 -24.42
C ALA A 268 -20.53 -5.88 -23.15
N GLY A 269 -21.26 -4.80 -23.32
CA GLY A 269 -21.95 -4.13 -22.22
C GLY A 269 -21.03 -3.20 -21.43
N THR A 270 -21.49 -2.84 -20.23
CA THR A 270 -20.84 -1.92 -19.30
C THR A 270 -20.61 -2.55 -17.92
N GLY A 271 -21.04 -3.80 -17.70
CA GLY A 271 -20.93 -4.53 -16.44
C GLY A 271 -19.54 -5.10 -16.17
N HIS A 272 -18.54 -4.22 -16.14
CA HIS A 272 -17.16 -4.54 -15.82
C HIS A 272 -16.93 -4.35 -14.32
N VAL A 273 -16.01 -5.10 -13.73
CA VAL A 273 -15.53 -4.79 -12.37
C VAL A 273 -14.02 -4.95 -12.27
N VAL A 274 -13.38 -4.05 -11.52
CA VAL A 274 -11.97 -4.18 -11.13
C VAL A 274 -11.91 -4.68 -9.69
N PHE A 275 -11.27 -5.83 -9.51
CA PHE A 275 -11.15 -6.50 -8.23
C PHE A 275 -9.77 -7.16 -8.09
N ASN A 276 -9.01 -6.71 -7.11
CA ASN A 276 -7.69 -7.22 -6.76
C ASN A 276 -6.72 -7.22 -7.98
N GLY A 277 -6.55 -6.06 -8.60
CA GLY A 277 -5.64 -5.81 -9.71
C GLY A 277 -6.06 -6.45 -11.04
N SER A 278 -7.25 -7.02 -11.13
CA SER A 278 -7.78 -7.68 -12.33
C SER A 278 -9.11 -7.09 -12.76
N LEU A 279 -9.30 -6.96 -14.07
CA LEU A 279 -10.57 -6.63 -14.71
C LEU A 279 -11.36 -7.91 -14.99
N TYR A 280 -12.63 -7.92 -14.61
CA TYR A 280 -13.60 -8.96 -14.94
C TYR A 280 -14.62 -8.36 -15.89
N TYR A 281 -14.82 -9.01 -17.03
CA TYR A 281 -15.73 -8.50 -18.06
C TYR A 281 -16.30 -9.61 -18.94
N ASN A 282 -17.41 -9.31 -19.62
CA ASN A 282 -18.01 -10.21 -20.59
C ASN A 282 -17.35 -10.07 -21.97
N LYS A 283 -16.87 -11.18 -22.53
CA LYS A 283 -16.31 -11.21 -23.88
C LYS A 283 -17.41 -11.04 -24.94
N TYR A 284 -17.16 -10.12 -25.87
CA TYR A 284 -18.08 -9.78 -26.95
C TYR A 284 -18.58 -11.02 -27.70
N GLN A 285 -19.89 -11.04 -28.01
CA GLN A 285 -20.58 -12.14 -28.71
C GLN A 285 -20.45 -13.51 -28.04
N SER A 286 -20.31 -13.54 -26.72
CA SER A 286 -20.27 -14.78 -25.96
C SER A 286 -20.85 -14.61 -24.55
N ASN A 287 -21.02 -15.72 -23.86
CA ASN A 287 -21.29 -15.78 -22.42
C ASN A 287 -20.01 -16.07 -21.61
N VAL A 288 -18.84 -15.68 -22.12
CA VAL A 288 -17.55 -16.00 -21.51
C VAL A 288 -17.10 -14.84 -20.62
N ALA A 289 -16.98 -15.12 -19.33
CA ALA A 289 -16.32 -14.28 -18.35
C ALA A 289 -14.80 -14.30 -18.60
N VAL A 290 -14.16 -13.13 -18.57
CA VAL A 290 -12.72 -12.98 -18.74
C VAL A 290 -12.12 -12.25 -17.55
N LYS A 291 -11.05 -12.81 -16.99
CA LYS A 291 -10.20 -12.18 -15.98
C LYS A 291 -8.90 -11.70 -16.64
N TYR A 292 -8.73 -10.39 -16.78
CA TYR A 292 -7.52 -9.76 -17.31
C TYR A 292 -6.74 -9.08 -16.19
N HIS A 293 -5.46 -9.39 -16.04
CA HIS A 293 -4.63 -8.83 -14.98
C HIS A 293 -3.78 -7.66 -15.50
N PHE A 294 -3.92 -6.48 -14.89
CA PHE A 294 -3.34 -5.24 -15.40
C PHE A 294 -1.81 -5.22 -15.37
N ARG A 295 -1.19 -5.78 -14.32
CA ARG A 295 0.28 -5.76 -14.16
C ARG A 295 0.98 -6.69 -15.14
N SER A 296 0.47 -7.91 -15.33
CA SER A 296 1.03 -8.87 -16.30
C SER A 296 0.55 -8.63 -17.74
N ARG A 297 -0.47 -7.78 -17.92
CA ARG A 297 -1.11 -7.47 -19.20
C ARG A 297 -1.58 -8.71 -19.96
N SER A 298 -2.10 -9.69 -19.22
CA SER A 298 -2.50 -10.98 -19.75
C SER A 298 -3.87 -11.40 -19.23
N VAL A 299 -4.57 -12.20 -20.03
CA VAL A 299 -5.77 -12.90 -19.58
C VAL A 299 -5.33 -14.09 -18.74
N LEU A 300 -5.75 -14.12 -17.48
CA LEU A 300 -5.43 -15.21 -16.56
C LEU A 300 -6.40 -16.37 -16.69
N VAL A 301 -7.70 -16.07 -16.81
CA VAL A 301 -8.78 -17.07 -16.88
C VAL A 301 -9.87 -16.61 -17.83
N GLN A 302 -10.43 -17.57 -18.58
CA GLN A 302 -11.68 -17.41 -19.33
C GLN A 302 -12.59 -18.58 -18.97
N ARG A 303 -13.86 -18.31 -18.67
CA ARG A 303 -14.84 -19.37 -18.38
C ARG A 303 -16.22 -18.99 -18.91
N SER A 304 -16.90 -19.96 -19.50
CA SER A 304 -18.30 -19.78 -19.93
C SER A 304 -19.23 -19.81 -18.71
N LEU A 305 -20.14 -18.83 -18.63
CA LEU A 305 -21.27 -18.85 -17.72
C LEU A 305 -22.39 -19.70 -18.37
N ALA A 306 -22.44 -20.97 -17.98
CA ALA A 306 -23.33 -21.96 -18.59
C ALA A 306 -24.80 -21.48 -18.57
N GLY A 307 -25.45 -21.52 -19.74
CA GLY A 307 -26.85 -21.11 -19.88
C GLY A 307 -27.12 -19.60 -19.85
N ALA A 308 -26.09 -18.78 -19.59
CA ALA A 308 -26.25 -17.32 -19.57
C ALA A 308 -26.58 -16.77 -20.97
N GLY A 309 -27.60 -15.93 -21.06
CA GLY A 309 -27.93 -15.15 -22.24
C GLY A 309 -26.84 -14.12 -22.56
N TYR A 310 -26.65 -13.83 -23.84
CA TYR A 310 -25.68 -12.85 -24.32
C TYR A 310 -26.15 -12.25 -25.64
N ASN A 311 -25.47 -11.21 -26.13
CA ASN A 311 -25.74 -10.61 -27.45
C ASN A 311 -27.11 -9.94 -27.56
N ASN A 312 -27.51 -9.16 -26.54
CA ASN A 312 -28.83 -8.53 -26.40
C ASN A 312 -30.01 -9.52 -26.34
N THR A 313 -29.77 -10.74 -25.85
CA THR A 313 -30.87 -11.69 -25.64
C THR A 313 -31.75 -11.23 -24.47
N PHE A 314 -31.16 -10.83 -23.35
CA PHE A 314 -31.89 -10.27 -22.20
C PHE A 314 -31.04 -9.18 -21.51
N PRO A 315 -30.80 -8.05 -22.19
CA PRO A 315 -30.09 -6.93 -21.58
C PRO A 315 -30.97 -6.25 -20.52
N TYR A 316 -30.40 -5.30 -19.78
CA TYR A 316 -31.21 -4.32 -19.06
C TYR A 316 -32.10 -3.51 -20.00
N SER A 317 -33.05 -2.76 -19.45
CA SER A 317 -34.03 -1.96 -20.21
C SER A 317 -33.42 -0.96 -21.19
N TRP A 318 -32.16 -0.52 -20.99
CA TRP A 318 -31.45 0.37 -21.91
C TRP A 318 -30.75 -0.36 -23.06
N GLY A 319 -30.67 -1.69 -23.05
CA GLY A 319 -30.04 -2.50 -24.09
C GLY A 319 -28.52 -2.55 -23.97
N GLY A 320 -27.82 -2.39 -25.10
CA GLY A 320 -26.37 -2.18 -25.13
C GLY A 320 -25.50 -3.36 -24.71
N PHE A 321 -25.94 -4.59 -24.97
CA PHE A 321 -25.21 -5.83 -24.68
C PHE A 321 -24.95 -6.04 -23.17
N SER A 322 -25.77 -5.43 -22.31
CA SER A 322 -25.72 -5.54 -20.86
C SER A 322 -26.33 -6.85 -20.33
N ASP A 323 -26.18 -7.96 -21.04
CA ASP A 323 -26.78 -9.24 -20.66
C ASP A 323 -26.14 -9.83 -19.39
N ILE A 324 -24.82 -9.67 -19.25
CA ILE A 324 -24.00 -10.18 -18.14
C ILE A 324 -23.33 -9.00 -17.47
N ASP A 325 -23.48 -8.93 -16.16
CA ASP A 325 -23.05 -7.81 -15.33
C ASP A 325 -22.25 -8.33 -14.13
N PHE A 326 -20.98 -7.95 -14.03
CA PHE A 326 -20.10 -8.36 -12.93
C PHE A 326 -20.04 -7.27 -11.88
N MET A 327 -20.18 -7.66 -10.62
CA MET A 327 -20.18 -6.73 -9.49
C MET A 327 -19.50 -7.34 -8.27
N VAL A 328 -19.09 -6.50 -7.33
CA VAL A 328 -18.40 -6.91 -6.11
C VAL A 328 -19.07 -6.28 -4.89
N ASP A 329 -19.20 -7.07 -3.84
CA ASP A 329 -19.64 -6.63 -2.52
C ASP A 329 -18.68 -7.14 -1.43
N GLU A 330 -19.07 -6.99 -0.16
CA GLU A 330 -18.33 -7.46 1.01
C GLU A 330 -18.14 -9.00 1.07
N SER A 331 -18.91 -9.74 0.26
CA SER A 331 -18.88 -11.20 0.16
C SER A 331 -18.00 -11.71 -0.99
N GLY A 332 -17.66 -10.85 -1.95
CA GLY A 332 -16.75 -11.14 -3.06
C GLY A 332 -17.36 -10.84 -4.43
N LEU A 333 -16.99 -11.64 -5.43
CA LEU A 333 -17.37 -11.44 -6.83
C LEU A 333 -18.71 -12.11 -7.17
N TRP A 334 -19.53 -11.39 -7.92
CA TRP A 334 -20.84 -11.83 -8.39
C TRP A 334 -20.98 -11.62 -9.90
N ALA A 335 -21.83 -12.45 -10.51
CA ALA A 335 -22.31 -12.26 -11.87
C ALA A 335 -23.83 -12.24 -11.87
N VAL A 336 -24.40 -11.20 -12.46
CA VAL A 336 -25.83 -11.01 -12.66
C VAL A 336 -26.13 -11.15 -14.14
N TYR A 337 -26.94 -12.14 -14.50
CA TYR A 337 -27.27 -12.47 -15.87
C TYR A 337 -28.68 -13.05 -15.95
N THR A 338 -29.04 -13.66 -17.07
CA THR A 338 -30.31 -14.38 -17.23
C THR A 338 -30.08 -15.72 -17.91
N THR A 339 -31.03 -16.63 -17.80
CA THR A 339 -31.04 -17.88 -18.57
C THR A 339 -32.38 -18.03 -19.29
N ASN A 340 -32.38 -18.78 -20.40
CA ASN A 340 -33.62 -19.13 -21.09
C ASN A 340 -34.54 -19.99 -20.20
N GLN A 341 -33.97 -20.82 -19.32
CA GLN A 341 -34.71 -21.68 -18.40
C GLN A 341 -35.54 -20.86 -17.39
N ASN A 342 -35.03 -19.70 -16.98
CA ASN A 342 -35.70 -18.81 -16.02
C ASN A 342 -36.52 -17.71 -16.74
N ALA A 343 -36.90 -17.93 -18.00
CA ALA A 343 -37.75 -17.02 -18.79
C ALA A 343 -37.24 -15.56 -18.85
N GLY A 344 -35.92 -15.34 -18.79
CA GLY A 344 -35.35 -13.98 -18.81
C GLY A 344 -35.38 -13.24 -17.46
N ASN A 345 -35.71 -13.93 -16.37
CA ASN A 345 -35.54 -13.41 -15.01
C ASN A 345 -34.04 -13.29 -14.65
N ILE A 346 -33.75 -12.33 -13.78
CA ILE A 346 -32.40 -12.12 -13.25
C ILE A 346 -31.99 -13.35 -12.44
N VAL A 347 -30.82 -13.88 -12.80
CA VAL A 347 -30.08 -14.90 -12.07
C VAL A 347 -28.84 -14.24 -11.48
N VAL A 348 -28.71 -14.32 -10.16
CA VAL A 348 -27.50 -13.89 -9.45
C VAL A 348 -26.66 -15.11 -9.19
N SER A 349 -25.35 -15.05 -9.47
CA SER A 349 -24.42 -16.12 -9.16
C SER A 349 -23.21 -15.60 -8.40
N ARG A 350 -22.82 -16.32 -7.35
CA ARG A 350 -21.56 -16.09 -6.66
C ARG A 350 -20.46 -16.77 -7.45
N VAL A 351 -19.40 -16.04 -7.77
CA VAL A 351 -18.33 -16.51 -8.66
C VAL A 351 -17.00 -16.52 -7.89
N ASP A 352 -16.23 -17.60 -8.05
CA ASP A 352 -14.88 -17.63 -7.52
C ASP A 352 -13.96 -16.69 -8.32
N PRO A 353 -13.32 -15.70 -7.69
CA PRO A 353 -12.54 -14.69 -8.41
C PRO A 353 -11.24 -15.24 -9.01
N GLN A 354 -10.77 -16.41 -8.62
CA GLN A 354 -9.55 -17.00 -9.17
C GLN A 354 -9.85 -17.85 -10.41
N THR A 355 -10.89 -18.67 -10.34
CA THR A 355 -11.23 -19.69 -11.35
C THR A 355 -12.40 -19.31 -12.26
N LEU A 356 -13.15 -18.26 -11.91
CA LEU A 356 -14.42 -17.85 -12.50
C LEU A 356 -15.52 -18.91 -12.41
N GLU A 357 -15.37 -19.89 -11.52
CA GLU A 357 -16.37 -20.93 -11.30
C GLU A 357 -17.62 -20.38 -10.59
N VAL A 358 -18.79 -20.79 -11.05
CA VAL A 358 -20.05 -20.48 -10.38
C VAL A 358 -20.17 -21.37 -9.14
N LEU A 359 -20.13 -20.74 -7.96
CA LEU A 359 -20.20 -21.42 -6.66
C LEU A 359 -21.65 -21.72 -6.25
N ARG A 360 -22.55 -20.77 -6.52
CA ARG A 360 -23.99 -20.88 -6.23
C ARG A 360 -24.76 -19.87 -7.09
N SER A 361 -25.99 -20.21 -7.45
CA SER A 361 -26.90 -19.36 -8.23
C SER A 361 -28.26 -19.24 -7.54
N TRP A 362 -28.93 -18.11 -7.77
CA TRP A 362 -30.26 -17.79 -7.28
C TRP A 362 -31.10 -17.21 -8.41
N ASP A 363 -32.31 -17.75 -8.61
CA ASP A 363 -33.32 -17.13 -9.46
C ASP A 363 -34.10 -16.10 -8.64
N THR A 364 -34.15 -14.86 -9.13
CA THR A 364 -34.79 -13.76 -8.41
C THR A 364 -36.26 -13.58 -8.74
N GLY A 365 -36.74 -14.14 -9.86
CA GLY A 365 -38.09 -13.89 -10.36
C GLY A 365 -38.33 -12.50 -10.97
N TYR A 366 -37.31 -11.62 -11.04
CA TYR A 366 -37.45 -10.28 -11.62
C TYR A 366 -36.98 -10.24 -13.09
N PRO A 367 -37.79 -9.80 -14.07
CA PRO A 367 -37.37 -9.76 -15.47
C PRO A 367 -36.25 -8.75 -15.74
N LYS A 368 -35.10 -9.19 -16.28
CA LYS A 368 -33.93 -8.30 -16.47
C LYS A 368 -34.20 -7.16 -17.46
N ARG A 369 -35.03 -7.39 -18.49
CA ARG A 369 -35.42 -6.36 -19.47
C ARG A 369 -36.27 -5.24 -18.86
N SER A 370 -36.88 -5.46 -17.70
CA SER A 370 -37.63 -4.43 -16.95
C SER A 370 -36.75 -3.67 -15.96
N ALA A 371 -35.54 -4.16 -15.67
CA ALA A 371 -34.59 -3.50 -14.78
C ALA A 371 -33.85 -2.37 -15.51
N GLY A 372 -33.65 -1.25 -14.83
CA GLY A 372 -32.76 -0.18 -15.29
C GLY A 372 -31.30 -0.61 -15.23
N GLU A 373 -30.88 -0.98 -14.04
CA GLU A 373 -29.57 -1.49 -13.64
C GLU A 373 -29.74 -2.29 -12.34
N SER A 374 -28.70 -2.99 -11.90
CA SER A 374 -28.69 -3.62 -10.58
C SER A 374 -27.32 -3.60 -9.93
N PHE A 375 -27.28 -3.73 -8.61
CA PHE A 375 -26.04 -3.80 -7.84
C PHE A 375 -26.25 -4.67 -6.59
N ILE A 376 -25.17 -5.17 -6.01
CA ILE A 376 -25.23 -5.97 -4.77
C ILE A 376 -24.55 -5.23 -3.63
N ILE A 377 -25.21 -5.21 -2.47
CA ILE A 377 -24.63 -4.78 -1.18
C ILE A 377 -24.91 -5.88 -0.17
N CYS A 378 -23.89 -6.37 0.52
CA CYS A 378 -24.03 -7.36 1.60
C CYS A 378 -24.86 -8.59 1.23
N GLY A 379 -24.65 -9.13 0.03
CA GLY A 379 -25.37 -10.29 -0.49
C GLY A 379 -26.84 -10.04 -0.81
N THR A 380 -27.26 -8.78 -0.89
CA THR A 380 -28.61 -8.38 -1.33
C THR A 380 -28.51 -7.71 -2.69
N LEU A 381 -29.19 -8.26 -3.70
CA LEU A 381 -29.32 -7.64 -5.02
C LEU A 381 -30.37 -6.54 -4.94
N TYR A 382 -30.02 -5.33 -5.35
CA TYR A 382 -30.93 -4.22 -5.53
C TYR A 382 -31.10 -3.92 -7.01
N VAL A 383 -32.33 -3.73 -7.45
CA VAL A 383 -32.67 -3.53 -8.87
C VAL A 383 -33.45 -2.23 -9.02
N THR A 384 -33.07 -1.42 -10.00
CA THR A 384 -33.79 -0.20 -10.35
C THR A 384 -34.92 -0.49 -11.34
N ASN A 385 -36.04 0.22 -11.22
CA ASN A 385 -37.19 0.03 -12.12
C ASN A 385 -37.04 0.70 -13.50
N SER A 386 -36.01 1.53 -13.69
CA SER A 386 -35.78 2.30 -14.91
C SER A 386 -34.35 2.79 -14.98
N HIS A 387 -33.85 3.03 -16.19
CA HIS A 387 -32.57 3.70 -16.44
C HIS A 387 -32.75 5.21 -16.73
N LEU A 388 -34.00 5.67 -16.83
CA LEU A 388 -34.37 7.04 -17.19
C LEU A 388 -34.59 7.93 -15.95
N ALA A 389 -34.94 9.20 -16.17
CA ALA A 389 -35.34 10.11 -15.09
C ALA A 389 -36.50 9.52 -14.26
N GLY A 390 -36.46 9.75 -12.94
CA GLY A 390 -37.43 9.16 -12.00
C GLY A 390 -37.18 7.69 -11.65
N ALA A 391 -36.04 7.13 -12.03
CA ALA A 391 -35.59 5.82 -11.57
C ALA A 391 -35.53 5.75 -10.04
N LYS A 392 -35.88 4.57 -9.51
CA LYS A 392 -35.81 4.24 -8.10
C LYS A 392 -35.39 2.80 -7.92
N ILE A 393 -34.81 2.50 -6.77
CA ILE A 393 -34.51 1.12 -6.38
C ILE A 393 -35.82 0.50 -5.89
N TYR A 394 -36.33 -0.44 -6.66
CA TYR A 394 -37.71 -0.92 -6.56
C TYR A 394 -37.82 -2.39 -6.15
N PHE A 395 -36.73 -3.14 -6.21
CA PHE A 395 -36.73 -4.55 -5.87
C PHE A 395 -35.43 -4.91 -5.16
N ALA A 396 -35.55 -5.71 -4.10
CA ALA A 396 -34.42 -6.26 -3.35
C ALA A 396 -34.58 -7.78 -3.22
N TYR A 397 -33.52 -8.52 -3.56
CA TYR A 397 -33.46 -9.98 -3.41
C TYR A 397 -32.36 -10.37 -2.42
N TYR A 398 -32.75 -11.04 -1.36
CA TYR A 398 -31.88 -11.49 -0.27
C TYR A 398 -31.34 -12.90 -0.56
N THR A 399 -30.05 -13.00 -0.88
CA THR A 399 -29.45 -14.32 -1.24
C THR A 399 -29.34 -15.28 -0.05
N ASN A 400 -29.31 -14.77 1.18
CA ASN A 400 -29.23 -15.56 2.41
C ASN A 400 -30.55 -16.30 2.70
N THR A 401 -31.69 -15.64 2.54
CA THR A 401 -33.03 -16.18 2.79
C THR A 401 -33.73 -16.66 1.52
N SER A 402 -33.16 -16.37 0.34
CA SER A 402 -33.76 -16.64 -0.98
C SER A 402 -35.18 -16.08 -1.09
N SER A 403 -35.36 -14.86 -0.58
CA SER A 403 -36.62 -14.12 -0.58
C SER A 403 -36.43 -12.75 -1.20
N TYR A 404 -37.50 -12.14 -1.68
CA TYR A 404 -37.47 -10.80 -2.23
C TYR A 404 -38.51 -9.88 -1.58
N GLU A 405 -38.29 -8.58 -1.72
CA GLU A 405 -39.26 -7.55 -1.40
C GLU A 405 -39.25 -6.47 -2.49
N TYR A 406 -40.38 -5.78 -2.65
CA TYR A 406 -40.43 -4.55 -3.43
C TYR A 406 -40.11 -3.36 -2.52
N THR A 407 -39.20 -2.51 -2.97
CA THR A 407 -38.71 -1.33 -2.24
C THR A 407 -39.20 -0.05 -2.91
N ASP A 408 -39.00 1.09 -2.25
CA ASP A 408 -39.29 2.41 -2.81
C ASP A 408 -38.22 3.42 -2.39
N ILE A 409 -36.96 3.14 -2.76
CA ILE A 409 -35.83 3.99 -2.39
C ILE A 409 -35.53 4.93 -3.58
N PRO A 410 -35.85 6.22 -3.46
CA PRO A 410 -35.60 7.18 -4.53
C PRO A 410 -34.11 7.52 -4.63
N PHE A 411 -33.66 7.83 -5.83
CA PHE A 411 -32.37 8.47 -6.06
C PHE A 411 -32.47 9.40 -7.28
N HIS A 412 -31.65 10.45 -7.31
CA HIS A 412 -31.77 11.48 -8.35
C HIS A 412 -30.89 11.14 -9.55
N ASN A 413 -31.51 10.74 -10.67
CA ASN A 413 -30.86 10.57 -11.98
C ASN A 413 -30.70 11.95 -12.67
N GLN A 414 -29.56 12.61 -12.45
CA GLN A 414 -29.32 14.00 -12.85
C GLN A 414 -29.25 14.23 -14.37
N TYR A 415 -28.71 13.28 -15.13
CA TYR A 415 -28.50 13.38 -16.58
C TYR A 415 -29.40 12.42 -17.38
N SER A 416 -30.51 11.99 -16.77
CA SER A 416 -31.65 11.31 -17.38
C SER A 416 -31.40 9.93 -18.00
N HIS A 417 -30.16 9.42 -18.04
CA HIS A 417 -29.87 8.12 -18.66
C HIS A 417 -28.68 7.42 -18.02
N ILE A 418 -28.94 6.37 -17.24
CA ILE A 418 -27.93 5.52 -16.60
C ILE A 418 -27.56 4.36 -17.53
N SER A 419 -26.28 4.05 -17.64
CA SER A 419 -25.78 2.87 -18.37
C SER A 419 -24.86 1.97 -17.55
N MET A 420 -24.62 2.32 -16.29
CA MET A 420 -23.81 1.55 -15.35
C MET A 420 -24.11 2.09 -13.95
N LEU A 421 -24.29 1.19 -12.99
CA LEU A 421 -24.53 1.50 -11.58
C LEU A 421 -23.95 0.38 -10.72
N ASP A 422 -22.70 0.51 -10.27
CA ASP A 422 -22.03 -0.51 -9.45
C ASP A 422 -21.71 -0.02 -8.05
N TYR A 423 -21.79 -0.93 -7.10
CA TYR A 423 -21.38 -0.69 -5.73
C TYR A 423 -19.89 -0.92 -5.53
N ASN A 424 -19.26 -0.03 -4.76
CA ASN A 424 -17.92 -0.23 -4.24
C ASN A 424 -17.96 -0.44 -2.71
N PRO A 425 -17.70 -1.66 -2.19
CA PRO A 425 -17.74 -1.96 -0.76
C PRO A 425 -16.64 -1.26 0.06
N ARG A 426 -15.53 -0.87 -0.58
CA ARG A 426 -14.42 -0.16 0.09
C ARG A 426 -14.83 1.25 0.49
N GLU A 427 -15.45 1.97 -0.45
CA GLU A 427 -15.84 3.38 -0.27
C GLU A 427 -17.30 3.54 0.17
N ARG A 428 -18.10 2.48 0.05
CA ARG A 428 -19.54 2.47 0.28
C ARG A 428 -20.26 3.52 -0.54
N VAL A 429 -20.00 3.50 -1.84
CA VAL A 429 -20.60 4.39 -2.81
C VAL A 429 -21.04 3.62 -4.05
N LEU A 430 -22.01 4.16 -4.77
CA LEU A 430 -22.42 3.70 -6.10
C LEU A 430 -21.70 4.52 -7.16
N TYR A 431 -20.90 3.86 -7.99
CA TYR A 431 -20.30 4.39 -9.19
C TYR A 431 -21.32 4.32 -10.33
N THR A 432 -21.54 5.44 -11.00
CA THR A 432 -22.56 5.54 -12.05
C THR A 432 -21.99 6.17 -13.31
N TRP A 433 -22.34 5.61 -14.48
CA TRP A 433 -22.21 6.30 -15.75
C TRP A 433 -23.56 6.85 -16.19
N ASN A 434 -23.67 8.17 -16.26
CA ASN A 434 -24.91 8.87 -16.49
C ASN A 434 -24.78 9.81 -17.70
N ASN A 435 -25.14 9.31 -18.89
CA ASN A 435 -25.13 10.06 -20.15
C ASN A 435 -23.82 10.83 -20.42
N GLY A 436 -22.67 10.17 -20.29
CA GLY A 436 -21.34 10.77 -20.46
C GLY A 436 -20.79 11.49 -19.22
N HIS A 437 -21.45 11.35 -18.08
CA HIS A 437 -21.00 11.89 -16.79
C HIS A 437 -20.68 10.76 -15.82
N GLN A 438 -19.55 10.86 -15.14
CA GLN A 438 -19.12 9.96 -14.09
C GLN A 438 -19.59 10.52 -12.75
N VAL A 439 -20.53 9.82 -12.13
CA VAL A 439 -21.29 10.28 -10.97
C VAL A 439 -21.15 9.27 -9.84
N ILE A 440 -21.02 9.77 -8.61
CA ILE A 440 -21.01 8.97 -7.39
C ILE A 440 -22.26 9.26 -6.56
N TYR A 441 -22.81 8.23 -5.92
CA TYR A 441 -23.80 8.36 -4.86
C TYR A 441 -23.31 7.70 -3.57
N ASN A 442 -23.40 8.40 -2.44
CA ASN A 442 -23.18 7.79 -1.13
C ASN A 442 -24.40 6.94 -0.75
N VAL A 443 -24.16 5.79 -0.10
CA VAL A 443 -25.24 4.93 0.40
C VAL A 443 -25.33 4.96 1.91
N THR A 444 -26.56 4.88 2.41
CA THR A 444 -26.86 4.73 3.84
C THR A 444 -27.39 3.32 4.09
N LEU A 445 -26.69 2.58 4.94
CA LEU A 445 -27.05 1.21 5.32
C LEU A 445 -27.59 1.17 6.76
N PHE A 446 -28.65 0.42 6.98
CA PHE A 446 -29.21 0.13 8.29
C PHE A 446 -28.71 -1.23 8.79
N HIS A 447 -27.97 -1.20 9.90
CA HIS A 447 -27.43 -2.38 10.55
C HIS A 447 -28.17 -2.63 11.87
N VAL A 448 -28.84 -3.78 12.00
CA VAL A 448 -29.39 -4.23 13.29
C VAL A 448 -28.33 -5.07 13.99
N ILE A 449 -27.69 -4.52 15.02
CA ILE A 449 -26.85 -5.32 15.92
C ILE A 449 -27.79 -6.17 16.78
N LYS A 450 -28.05 -7.41 16.37
CA LYS A 450 -28.67 -8.38 17.27
C LYS A 450 -27.59 -8.82 18.25
N THR A 451 -27.64 -8.31 19.49
CA THR A 451 -26.93 -8.92 20.60
C THR A 451 -27.54 -10.31 20.81
N SER A 452 -26.88 -11.35 20.34
CA SER A 452 -27.23 -12.73 20.66
C SER A 452 -27.13 -12.91 22.16
N GLY A 453 -28.29 -12.89 22.82
CA GLY A 453 -28.43 -12.92 24.27
C GLY A 453 -29.85 -13.28 24.68
N GLU A 454 -30.46 -14.27 24.03
CA GLU A 454 -31.51 -15.10 24.64
C GLU A 454 -31.24 -16.54 24.21
N LEU A 455 -30.85 -17.35 25.21
CA LEU A 455 -30.58 -18.78 25.17
C LEU A 455 -31.89 -19.57 25.14
#